data_AF-A0A7W6M4T5-F1
#
_entry.id   AF-A0A7W6M4T5-F1
#
_cell.length_a   1.000
_cell.length_b   1.000
_cell.length_c   1.000
_cell.angle_alpha   90.00
_cell.angle_beta   90.00
_cell.angle_gamma   90.00
#
_symmetry.space_group_name_H-M   'P 1'
#
loop_
_entity.id
_entity.type
_entity.pdbx_description
1 polymer ?
#
loop_
_entity_poly.entity_id
_entity_poly.type
_entity_poly.pdbx_seq_one_letter_code
_entity_poly.pdbx_strand_id
1 'polypeptide(L)'
;MSRINLGLFDGSVFSRNIQRWAKAAQRASKTELPVLRRQRNRARALKMHLDKLIHTADERLALPMIGSTSFPKPHNADWSWRPELWRGPLATPGLSAVETKSMLGNEVTLFHDCAFSELTLRQLRNLREADLAPYGLRLDVFQFDGSFLSLVIDLPEDGIKGLKRTHLLRMDAIVELEKPLEIFARLNIKHGPNTEQIVRELPLNEENHRVEFDLAYSNLNEKRVERAWIDLIFEGPQMNQVVLRDLTFSRRPRAQL
;
A
#
# COMPACT_ATOMS: atom_id res chain seq x y z
N MET A 1 24.49 17.44 24.75
CA MET A 1 25.51 16.57 25.37
C MET A 1 25.05 15.13 25.16
N SER A 2 25.78 14.17 24.58
CA SER A 2 27.19 13.98 24.25
C SER A 2 27.33 13.45 22.81
N ARG A 3 28.19 14.08 21.99
CA ARG A 3 28.70 13.44 20.76
C ARG A 3 29.87 12.57 21.18
N ILE A 4 29.64 11.27 21.33
CA ILE A 4 30.73 10.31 21.52
C ILE A 4 31.42 10.14 20.17
N ASN A 5 32.68 10.57 20.09
CA ASN A 5 33.55 10.38 18.94
C ASN A 5 33.92 8.88 18.84
N LEU A 6 33.16 8.12 18.03
CA LEU A 6 33.38 6.67 17.81
C LEU A 6 34.12 6.33 16.50
N GLY A 7 34.47 7.30 15.64
CA GLY A 7 34.79 7.04 14.23
C GLY A 7 36.01 6.16 13.90
N LEU A 8 37.07 6.13 14.72
CA LEU A 8 38.33 5.44 14.36
C LEU A 8 38.51 4.06 15.02
N PHE A 9 38.15 3.92 16.30
CA PHE A 9 38.25 2.64 17.00
C PHE A 9 37.18 1.65 16.52
N ASP A 10 35.99 2.14 16.16
CA ASP A 10 34.84 1.33 15.73
C ASP A 10 35.10 0.64 14.38
N GLY A 11 35.69 1.34 13.40
CA GLY A 11 36.05 0.77 12.11
C GLY A 11 37.04 -0.40 12.20
N SER A 12 38.05 -0.29 13.07
CA SER A 12 39.07 -1.34 13.24
C SER A 12 38.52 -2.62 13.90
N VAL A 13 37.64 -2.46 14.89
CA VAL A 13 36.96 -3.57 15.59
C VAL A 13 35.96 -4.23 14.65
N PHE A 14 35.24 -3.43 13.87
CA PHE A 14 34.30 -3.89 12.85
C PHE A 14 35.01 -4.74 11.77
N SER A 15 36.09 -4.23 11.16
CA SER A 15 36.84 -4.98 10.13
C SER A 15 37.40 -6.29 10.66
N ARG A 16 37.93 -6.31 11.90
CA ARG A 16 38.44 -7.53 12.53
C ARG A 16 37.34 -8.56 12.77
N ASN A 17 36.15 -8.12 13.19
CA ASN A 17 35.01 -9.01 13.38
C ASN A 17 34.51 -9.60 12.05
N ILE A 18 34.45 -8.81 10.98
CA ILE A 18 34.14 -9.30 9.63
C ILE A 18 35.14 -10.36 9.19
N GLN A 19 36.45 -10.05 9.29
CA GLN A 19 37.50 -11.00 8.91
C GLN A 19 37.46 -12.29 9.72
N ARG A 20 37.09 -12.22 11.01
CA ARG A 20 36.91 -13.39 11.86
C ARG A 20 35.78 -14.30 11.35
N TRP A 21 34.64 -13.73 10.99
CA TRP A 21 33.51 -14.49 10.43
C TRP A 21 33.82 -15.05 9.04
N ALA A 22 34.53 -14.30 8.20
CA ALA A 22 35.02 -14.78 6.90
C ALA A 22 35.95 -15.99 7.05
N LYS A 23 36.92 -15.92 7.97
CA LYS A 23 37.81 -17.06 8.28
C LYS A 23 37.06 -18.27 8.86
N ALA A 24 36.05 -18.03 9.72
CA ALA A 24 35.22 -19.09 10.26
C ALA A 24 34.41 -19.79 9.15
N ALA A 25 33.84 -19.03 8.21
CA ALA A 25 33.13 -19.56 7.05
C ALA A 25 34.05 -20.40 6.16
N GLN A 26 35.26 -19.91 5.83
CA GLN A 26 36.23 -20.63 4.99
C GLN A 26 36.69 -21.96 5.61
N ARG A 27 36.77 -22.05 6.94
CA ARG A 27 37.24 -23.24 7.67
C ARG A 27 36.11 -24.16 8.14
N ALA A 28 34.84 -23.83 7.86
CA ALA A 28 33.69 -24.54 8.42
C ALA A 28 33.70 -26.04 8.13
N SER A 29 34.10 -26.46 6.94
CA SER A 29 34.18 -27.87 6.52
C SER A 29 35.25 -28.69 7.25
N LYS A 30 36.22 -28.03 7.88
CA LYS A 30 37.35 -28.65 8.60
C LYS A 30 37.30 -28.37 10.10
N THR A 31 36.23 -27.75 10.60
CA THR A 31 36.09 -27.35 12.00
C THR A 31 35.39 -28.43 12.81
N GLU A 32 35.93 -28.74 13.99
CA GLU A 32 35.33 -29.68 14.96
C GLU A 32 33.86 -29.37 15.26
N LEU A 33 33.01 -30.40 15.26
CA LEU A 33 31.55 -30.26 15.37
C LEU A 33 31.08 -29.43 16.60
N PRO A 34 31.67 -29.57 17.81
CA PRO A 34 31.26 -28.74 18.95
C PRO A 34 31.59 -27.26 18.78
N VAL A 35 32.70 -26.94 18.10
CA VAL A 35 33.10 -25.56 17.78
C VAL A 35 32.19 -25.00 16.69
N LEU A 36 31.90 -25.79 15.66
CA LEU A 36 31.02 -25.41 14.57
C LEU A 36 29.59 -25.12 15.05
N ARG A 37 29.05 -25.93 15.97
CA ARG A 37 27.74 -25.67 16.60
C ARG A 37 27.69 -24.31 17.31
N ARG A 38 28.74 -23.96 18.06
CA ARG A 38 28.85 -22.66 18.74
C ARG A 38 28.98 -21.50 17.76
N GLN A 39 29.80 -21.66 16.71
CA GLN A 39 29.94 -20.69 15.63
C GLN A 39 28.60 -20.46 14.91
N ARG A 40 27.88 -21.53 14.55
CA ARG A 40 26.56 -21.46 13.91
C ARG A 40 25.54 -20.69 14.75
N ASN A 41 25.45 -20.97 16.05
CA ASN A 41 24.47 -20.31 16.92
C ASN A 41 24.77 -18.81 17.06
N ARG A 42 26.05 -18.44 17.23
CA ARG A 42 26.48 -17.03 17.26
C ARG A 42 26.23 -16.31 15.93
N ALA A 43 26.47 -16.98 14.80
CA ALA A 43 26.22 -16.43 13.47
C ALA A 43 24.72 -16.15 13.26
N ARG A 44 23.84 -17.07 13.67
CA ARG A 44 22.38 -16.88 13.59
C ARG A 44 21.90 -15.68 14.41
N ALA A 45 22.41 -15.53 15.63
CA ALA A 45 22.07 -14.37 16.47
C ALA A 45 22.52 -13.06 15.81
N LEU A 46 23.75 -13.01 15.28
CA LEU A 46 24.24 -11.83 14.57
C LEU A 46 23.43 -11.53 13.31
N LYS A 47 23.12 -12.55 12.50
CA LYS A 47 22.30 -12.42 11.28
C LYS A 47 20.94 -11.80 11.61
N MET A 48 20.25 -12.28 12.65
CA MET A 48 18.96 -11.74 13.07
C MET A 48 19.02 -10.22 13.35
N HIS A 49 20.05 -9.76 14.06
CA HIS A 49 20.21 -8.33 14.36
C HIS A 49 20.58 -7.51 13.12
N LEU A 50 21.46 -8.04 12.26
CA LEU A 50 21.84 -7.39 11.00
C LEU A 50 20.65 -7.29 10.05
N ASP A 51 19.88 -8.36 9.88
CA ASP A 51 18.66 -8.36 9.07
C ASP A 51 17.67 -7.30 9.57
N LYS A 52 17.48 -7.19 10.91
CA LYS A 52 16.61 -6.17 11.50
C LYS A 52 17.10 -4.75 11.20
N LEU A 53 18.40 -4.50 11.37
CA LEU A 53 19.01 -3.19 11.10
C LEU A 53 18.89 -2.82 9.61
N ILE A 54 19.26 -3.74 8.72
CA ILE A 54 19.18 -3.55 7.27
C ILE A 54 17.75 -3.25 6.88
N HIS A 55 16.79 -4.03 7.38
CA HIS A 55 15.37 -3.80 7.13
C HIS A 55 14.92 -2.38 7.54
N THR A 56 15.26 -1.92 8.75
CA THR A 56 14.93 -0.57 9.20
C THR A 56 15.72 0.52 8.44
N ALA A 57 16.97 0.24 8.05
CA ALA A 57 17.80 1.19 7.31
C ALA A 57 17.29 1.37 5.89
N ASP A 58 17.01 0.28 5.17
CA ASP A 58 16.40 0.28 3.84
C ASP A 58 15.06 0.99 3.87
N GLU A 59 14.23 0.75 4.90
CA GLU A 59 12.97 1.44 5.10
C GLU A 59 13.14 2.98 5.21
N ARG A 60 14.11 3.43 6.02
CA ARG A 60 14.37 4.86 6.29
C ARG A 60 15.14 5.58 5.18
N LEU A 61 15.98 4.87 4.44
CA LEU A 61 16.86 5.44 3.41
C LEU A 61 16.25 5.35 2.02
N ALA A 62 15.28 4.47 1.79
CA ALA A 62 14.55 4.43 0.54
C ALA A 62 13.72 5.71 0.35
N LEU A 63 13.85 6.32 -0.82
CA LEU A 63 12.84 7.25 -1.33
C LEU A 63 11.66 6.42 -1.88
N PRO A 64 10.40 6.88 -1.72
CA PRO A 64 9.93 8.09 -1.04
C PRO A 64 10.13 8.08 0.47
N MET A 65 10.35 9.25 1.08
CA MET A 65 10.34 9.36 2.53
C MET A 65 8.98 8.95 3.10
N ILE A 66 9.00 8.09 4.12
CA ILE A 66 7.81 7.68 4.87
C ILE A 66 7.11 8.92 5.43
N GLY A 67 5.78 8.97 5.31
CA GLY A 67 4.97 10.11 5.74
C GLY A 67 4.92 11.29 4.75
N SER A 68 5.58 11.20 3.59
CA SER A 68 5.34 12.17 2.51
C SER A 68 3.90 12.04 2.00
N THR A 69 3.09 13.07 2.25
CA THR A 69 1.72 13.20 1.73
C THR A 69 1.67 14.03 0.46
N SER A 70 2.82 14.45 -0.08
CA SER A 70 2.88 15.29 -1.28
C SER A 70 2.80 14.42 -2.53
N PHE A 71 1.85 14.74 -3.40
CA PHE A 71 1.68 14.14 -4.72
C PHE A 71 1.13 15.19 -5.69
N PRO A 72 1.34 15.03 -7.01
CA PRO A 72 0.76 15.91 -8.01
C PRO A 72 -0.76 15.97 -7.86
N LYS A 73 -1.30 17.19 -7.73
CA LYS A 73 -2.74 17.43 -7.67
C LYS A 73 -3.14 18.54 -8.63
N PRO A 74 -4.39 18.54 -9.14
CA PRO A 74 -4.89 19.66 -9.94
C PRO A 74 -4.71 21.00 -9.21
N HIS A 75 -4.36 22.07 -9.94
CA HIS A 75 -4.13 23.40 -9.35
C HIS A 75 -5.35 23.95 -8.60
N ASN A 76 -6.55 23.60 -9.03
CA ASN A 76 -7.81 24.01 -8.42
C ASN A 76 -8.40 22.96 -7.46
N ALA A 77 -7.61 21.97 -7.02
CA ALA A 77 -8.05 21.00 -6.02
C ALA A 77 -8.20 21.69 -4.65
N ASP A 78 -9.42 21.63 -4.11
CA ASP A 78 -9.75 22.15 -2.78
C ASP A 78 -9.58 21.10 -1.68
N TRP A 79 -9.41 19.82 -2.06
CA TRP A 79 -9.09 18.73 -1.16
C TRP A 79 -8.25 17.67 -1.88
N SER A 80 -7.38 17.00 -1.13
CA SER A 80 -6.52 15.94 -1.62
C SER A 80 -6.14 15.00 -0.48
N TRP A 81 -6.14 13.69 -0.74
CA TRP A 81 -5.88 12.68 0.28
C TRP A 81 -5.23 11.43 -0.33
N ARG A 82 -4.35 10.80 0.46
CA ARG A 82 -3.76 9.49 0.20
C ARG A 82 -4.07 8.60 1.40
N PRO A 83 -4.63 7.39 1.25
CA PRO A 83 -4.96 6.55 2.39
C PRO A 83 -3.71 6.09 3.18
N GLU A 84 -3.87 5.73 4.45
CA GLU A 84 -2.81 5.35 5.40
C GLU A 84 -1.94 4.20 4.89
N LEU A 85 -2.55 3.25 4.18
CA LEU A 85 -1.88 2.08 3.62
C LEU A 85 -0.74 2.47 2.67
N TRP A 86 -0.83 3.61 2.00
CA TRP A 86 0.20 4.11 1.09
C TRP A 86 1.11 5.17 1.73
N ARG A 87 0.82 5.64 2.96
CA ARG A 87 1.56 6.73 3.63
C ARG A 87 2.63 6.24 4.61
N GLY A 88 2.40 5.11 5.27
CA GLY A 88 3.27 4.63 6.35
C GLY A 88 3.10 3.14 6.65
N PRO A 89 4.02 2.55 7.42
CA PRO A 89 3.95 1.13 7.76
C PRO A 89 2.72 0.83 8.63
N LEU A 90 2.00 -0.24 8.29
CA LEU A 90 0.90 -0.75 9.10
C LEU A 90 1.45 -1.61 10.24
N ALA A 91 0.75 -1.61 11.38
CA ALA A 91 1.08 -2.48 12.52
C ALA A 91 1.02 -3.97 12.14
N THR A 92 0.03 -4.32 11.31
CA THR A 92 -0.10 -5.64 10.69
C THR A 92 0.04 -5.45 9.17
N PRO A 93 1.19 -5.79 8.58
CA PRO A 93 1.47 -5.47 7.17
C PRO A 93 0.83 -6.45 6.19
N GLY A 94 0.05 -7.43 6.63
CA GLY A 94 -0.66 -8.32 5.72
C GLY A 94 -1.51 -9.38 6.40
N LEU A 95 -2.33 -10.01 5.58
CA LEU A 95 -3.32 -11.01 5.92
C LEU A 95 -3.18 -12.19 4.94
N SER A 96 -3.51 -13.39 5.41
CA SER A 96 -3.53 -14.61 4.60
C SER A 96 -4.82 -15.37 4.87
N ALA A 97 -5.32 -16.09 3.87
CA ALA A 97 -6.67 -16.66 3.90
C ALA A 97 -7.70 -15.59 4.31
N VAL A 98 -7.65 -14.46 3.59
CA VAL A 98 -8.38 -13.24 3.97
C VAL A 98 -9.88 -13.49 3.92
N GLU A 99 -10.56 -13.46 5.06
CA GLU A 99 -12.01 -13.57 5.11
C GLU A 99 -12.68 -12.30 4.57
N THR A 100 -13.90 -12.41 4.08
CA THR A 100 -14.68 -11.24 3.64
C THR A 100 -14.90 -10.28 4.81
N LYS A 101 -14.85 -8.97 4.54
CA LYS A 101 -14.87 -7.88 5.54
C LYS A 101 -13.61 -7.76 6.39
N SER A 102 -12.52 -8.45 6.04
CA SER A 102 -11.23 -8.24 6.70
C SER A 102 -10.68 -6.84 6.40
N MET A 103 -10.18 -6.17 7.43
CA MET A 103 -9.56 -4.85 7.30
C MET A 103 -8.04 -4.97 7.29
N LEU A 104 -7.39 -4.19 6.40
CA LEU A 104 -5.95 -3.99 6.43
C LEU A 104 -5.67 -2.51 6.73
N GLY A 105 -5.23 -2.26 7.96
CA GLY A 105 -5.27 -0.92 8.51
C GLY A 105 -6.69 -0.52 8.93
N ASN A 106 -6.96 0.78 8.93
CA ASN A 106 -8.20 1.39 9.41
C ASN A 106 -9.09 1.90 8.26
N GLU A 107 -8.54 2.04 7.05
CA GLU A 107 -9.20 2.73 5.92
C GLU A 107 -9.53 1.80 4.74
N VAL A 108 -9.04 0.56 4.75
CA VAL A 108 -9.22 -0.40 3.65
C VAL A 108 -9.83 -1.71 4.14
N THR A 109 -10.94 -2.10 3.53
CA THR A 109 -11.64 -3.37 3.82
C THR A 109 -11.77 -4.21 2.56
N LEU A 110 -11.40 -5.49 2.63
CA LEU A 110 -11.55 -6.42 1.51
C LEU A 110 -12.90 -7.15 1.61
N PHE A 111 -13.62 -7.20 0.49
CA PHE A 111 -14.88 -7.93 0.36
C PHE A 111 -14.77 -8.94 -0.76
N HIS A 112 -15.24 -10.16 -0.50
CA HIS A 112 -15.43 -11.19 -1.51
C HIS A 112 -16.56 -12.14 -1.13
N ASP A 113 -16.99 -12.98 -2.07
CA ASP A 113 -18.04 -14.00 -1.90
C ASP A 113 -17.54 -15.44 -2.06
N CYS A 114 -16.22 -15.64 -2.12
CA CYS A 114 -15.61 -16.98 -2.15
C CYS A 114 -16.02 -17.86 -0.97
N ALA A 115 -16.23 -19.16 -1.23
CA ALA A 115 -16.43 -20.14 -0.17
C ALA A 115 -15.11 -20.52 0.51
N PHE A 116 -14.03 -20.60 -0.28
CA PHE A 116 -12.67 -20.82 0.21
C PHE A 116 -11.77 -19.64 -0.19
N SER A 117 -11.26 -18.92 0.81
CA SER A 117 -10.38 -17.78 0.56
C SER A 117 -8.94 -18.23 0.37
N GLU A 118 -8.49 -18.29 -0.88
CA GLU A 118 -7.07 -18.38 -1.23
C GLU A 118 -6.53 -17.01 -1.67
N LEU A 119 -6.84 -16.01 -0.85
CA LEU A 119 -6.43 -14.62 -1.04
C LEU A 119 -5.36 -14.26 -0.01
N THR A 120 -4.37 -13.48 -0.43
CA THR A 120 -3.48 -12.78 0.51
C THR A 120 -3.44 -11.30 0.18
N LEU A 121 -3.37 -10.49 1.23
CA LEU A 121 -3.31 -9.04 1.12
C LEU A 121 -2.10 -8.55 1.91
N ARG A 122 -1.19 -7.81 1.28
CA ARG A 122 0.07 -7.43 1.91
C ARG A 122 0.50 -6.02 1.52
N GLN A 123 0.84 -5.22 2.53
CA GLN A 123 1.56 -3.97 2.36
C GLN A 123 3.02 -4.26 1.97
N LEU A 124 3.47 -3.60 0.92
CA LEU A 124 4.83 -3.67 0.42
C LEU A 124 5.49 -2.30 0.52
N ARG A 125 6.81 -2.28 0.80
CA ARG A 125 7.60 -1.06 0.62
C ARG A 125 7.84 -0.85 -0.88
N ASN A 126 7.48 0.32 -1.39
CA ASN A 126 7.92 0.77 -2.69
C ASN A 126 9.39 1.19 -2.62
N LEU A 127 10.17 0.74 -3.59
CA LEU A 127 11.63 0.93 -3.62
C LEU A 127 12.08 1.62 -4.91
N ARG A 128 11.17 1.94 -5.85
CA ARG A 128 11.53 2.61 -7.09
C ARG A 128 11.57 4.11 -6.86
N GLU A 129 12.54 4.77 -7.47
CA GLU A 129 12.65 6.24 -7.42
C GLU A 129 11.44 6.95 -8.03
N ALA A 130 10.75 6.31 -8.98
CA ALA A 130 9.55 6.84 -9.61
C ALA A 130 8.29 6.72 -8.74
N ASP A 131 8.27 5.83 -7.75
CA ASP A 131 7.12 5.70 -6.85
C ASP A 131 7.04 6.96 -5.98
N LEU A 132 5.87 7.55 -5.81
CA LEU A 132 5.67 8.70 -4.90
C LEU A 132 5.09 8.29 -3.54
N ALA A 133 4.39 7.16 -3.50
CA ALA A 133 3.94 6.53 -2.27
C ALA A 133 5.06 5.65 -1.69
N PRO A 134 5.37 5.76 -0.39
CA PRO A 134 6.35 4.88 0.24
C PRO A 134 5.92 3.42 0.29
N TYR A 135 4.63 3.12 0.33
CA TYR A 135 4.11 1.75 0.37
C TYR A 135 3.08 1.51 -0.72
N GLY A 136 2.94 0.25 -1.12
CA GLY A 136 1.89 -0.23 -2.02
C GLY A 136 1.14 -1.43 -1.41
N LEU A 137 0.05 -1.81 -2.05
CA LEU A 137 -0.78 -2.95 -1.68
C LEU A 137 -0.61 -4.07 -2.70
N ARG A 138 -0.22 -5.27 -2.28
CA ARG A 138 -0.28 -6.48 -3.08
C ARG A 138 -1.48 -7.32 -2.67
N LEU A 139 -2.22 -7.76 -3.67
CA LEU A 139 -3.28 -8.73 -3.59
C LEU A 139 -2.86 -9.93 -4.44
N ASP A 140 -2.63 -11.08 -3.80
CA ASP A 140 -2.38 -12.35 -4.48
C ASP A 140 -3.65 -13.19 -4.42
N VAL A 141 -4.13 -13.62 -5.59
CA VAL A 141 -5.33 -14.45 -5.75
C VAL A 141 -4.92 -15.76 -6.42
N PHE A 142 -5.01 -16.86 -5.68
CA PHE A 142 -4.70 -18.19 -6.23
C PHE A 142 -5.97 -18.79 -6.84
N GLN A 143 -6.79 -19.45 -6.04
CA GLN A 143 -8.12 -19.88 -6.44
C GLN A 143 -9.17 -18.81 -6.09
N PHE A 144 -10.13 -18.62 -7.00
CA PHE A 144 -11.24 -17.72 -6.83
C PHE A 144 -12.51 -18.43 -7.33
N ASP A 145 -13.37 -18.84 -6.39
CA ASP A 145 -14.66 -19.49 -6.65
C ASP A 145 -15.85 -18.53 -6.44
N GLY A 146 -15.56 -17.25 -6.19
CA GLY A 146 -16.54 -16.18 -6.04
C GLY A 146 -16.91 -15.51 -7.37
N SER A 147 -17.88 -14.59 -7.31
CA SER A 147 -18.24 -13.70 -8.41
C SER A 147 -17.75 -12.28 -8.21
N PHE A 148 -17.30 -11.94 -7.00
CA PHE A 148 -17.03 -10.57 -6.59
C PHE A 148 -15.80 -10.47 -5.69
N LEU A 149 -14.88 -9.58 -6.04
CA LEU A 149 -13.75 -9.17 -5.20
C LEU A 149 -13.64 -7.66 -5.25
N SER A 150 -13.67 -7.01 -4.09
CA SER A 150 -13.43 -5.58 -4.00
C SER A 150 -12.57 -5.15 -2.82
N LEU A 151 -11.82 -4.08 -3.02
CA LEU A 151 -11.21 -3.28 -1.97
C LEU A 151 -12.07 -2.04 -1.75
N VAL A 152 -12.57 -1.87 -0.53
CA VAL A 152 -13.36 -0.72 -0.12
C VAL A 152 -12.46 0.26 0.60
N ILE A 153 -12.39 1.49 0.09
CA ILE A 153 -11.61 2.59 0.64
C ILE A 153 -12.57 3.67 1.14
N ASP A 154 -12.62 3.86 2.46
CA ASP A 154 -13.47 4.88 3.06
C ASP A 154 -12.87 6.28 2.88
N LEU A 155 -13.65 7.19 2.29
CA LEU A 155 -13.22 8.58 2.17
C LEU A 155 -13.35 9.28 3.52
N PRO A 156 -12.34 10.04 3.96
CA PRO A 156 -12.37 10.74 5.24
C PRO A 156 -13.38 11.89 5.22
N GLU A 157 -13.76 12.36 6.41
CA GLU A 157 -14.80 13.39 6.59
C GLU A 157 -14.50 14.69 5.82
N ASP A 158 -13.24 15.09 5.77
CA ASP A 158 -12.79 16.30 5.07
C ASP A 158 -12.99 16.22 3.54
N GLY A 159 -12.97 15.02 2.95
CA GLY A 159 -13.27 14.80 1.53
C GLY A 159 -14.75 14.96 1.17
N ILE A 160 -15.64 14.63 2.12
CA ILE A 160 -17.10 14.70 1.93
C ILE A 160 -17.72 16.00 2.45
N LYS A 161 -17.06 16.68 3.39
CA LYS A 161 -17.55 17.93 3.96
C LYS A 161 -17.67 19.00 2.88
N GLY A 162 -18.90 19.50 2.68
CA GLY A 162 -19.20 20.50 1.68
C GLY A 162 -19.20 19.97 0.23
N LEU A 163 -19.30 18.66 0.04
CA LEU A 163 -19.42 18.05 -1.29
C LEU A 163 -20.69 18.57 -1.98
N LYS A 164 -20.53 18.93 -3.25
CA LYS A 164 -21.58 19.49 -4.12
C LYS A 164 -21.58 18.78 -5.46
N ARG A 165 -22.70 18.83 -6.17
CA ARG A 165 -22.84 18.34 -7.54
C ARG A 165 -21.92 19.06 -8.52
N THR A 166 -21.47 20.26 -8.19
CA THR A 166 -20.47 20.99 -8.99
C THR A 166 -19.04 20.52 -8.78
N HIS A 167 -18.79 19.48 -7.99
CA HIS A 167 -17.43 18.93 -7.82
C HIS A 167 -17.16 17.77 -8.76
N LEU A 168 -15.89 17.64 -9.12
CA LEU A 168 -15.31 16.43 -9.67
C LEU A 168 -14.47 15.77 -8.57
N LEU A 169 -14.71 14.49 -8.34
CA LEU A 169 -13.82 13.65 -7.55
C LEU A 169 -12.91 12.88 -8.49
N ARG A 170 -11.61 12.98 -8.27
CA ARG A 170 -10.59 12.27 -9.04
C ARG A 170 -9.94 11.22 -8.17
N MET A 171 -9.75 10.04 -8.75
CA MET A 171 -8.91 8.98 -8.22
C MET A 171 -7.75 8.76 -9.20
N ASP A 172 -6.52 8.81 -8.70
CA ASP A 172 -5.32 8.43 -9.45
C ASP A 172 -4.74 7.17 -8.78
N ALA A 173 -4.44 6.16 -9.59
CA ALA A 173 -3.84 4.90 -9.15
C ALA A 173 -2.60 4.58 -9.98
N ILE A 174 -1.70 3.79 -9.40
CA ILE A 174 -0.60 3.14 -10.12
C ILE A 174 -0.77 1.64 -9.88
N VAL A 175 -1.09 0.88 -10.93
CA VAL A 175 -1.39 -0.55 -10.85
C VAL A 175 -0.39 -1.37 -11.65
N GLU A 176 0.09 -2.46 -11.06
CA GLU A 176 0.84 -3.51 -11.75
C GLU A 176 0.03 -4.80 -11.70
N LEU A 177 -0.08 -5.45 -12.86
CA LEU A 177 -0.81 -6.69 -13.03
C LEU A 177 0.12 -7.77 -13.56
N GLU A 178 0.04 -8.97 -13.00
CA GLU A 178 0.73 -10.13 -13.56
C GLU A 178 0.02 -10.64 -14.81
N LYS A 179 -1.32 -10.62 -14.81
CA LYS A 179 -2.16 -10.91 -15.98
C LYS A 179 -3.20 -9.80 -16.19
N PRO A 180 -3.56 -9.48 -17.44
CA PRO A 180 -4.61 -8.50 -17.72
C PRO A 180 -5.92 -8.85 -17.00
N LEU A 181 -6.54 -7.85 -16.37
CA LEU A 181 -7.83 -7.96 -15.71
C LEU A 181 -8.52 -6.59 -15.71
N GLU A 182 -9.84 -6.56 -15.69
CA GLU A 182 -10.60 -5.31 -15.67
C GLU A 182 -10.84 -4.85 -14.22
N ILE A 183 -10.50 -3.58 -13.96
CA ILE A 183 -10.70 -2.96 -12.65
C ILE A 183 -11.75 -1.86 -12.78
N PHE A 184 -12.77 -1.90 -11.93
CA PHE A 184 -13.78 -0.86 -11.86
C PHE A 184 -13.70 -0.11 -10.54
N ALA A 185 -13.76 1.21 -10.59
CA ALA A 185 -13.90 2.06 -9.44
C ALA A 185 -15.36 2.52 -9.31
N ARG A 186 -16.01 2.15 -8.22
CA ARG A 186 -17.37 2.60 -7.88
C ARG A 186 -17.31 3.60 -6.73
N LEU A 187 -17.62 4.85 -7.01
CA LEU A 187 -17.88 5.85 -5.99
C LEU A 187 -19.28 5.65 -5.42
N ASN A 188 -19.37 5.50 -4.10
CA ASN A 188 -20.61 5.45 -3.36
C ASN A 188 -20.69 6.69 -2.45
N ILE A 189 -21.78 7.44 -2.51
CA ILE A 189 -22.04 8.56 -1.61
C ILE A 189 -23.38 8.35 -0.92
N LYS A 190 -23.35 8.09 0.38
CA LYS A 190 -24.56 8.01 1.19
C LYS A 190 -25.06 9.41 1.53
N HIS A 191 -26.31 9.68 1.21
CA HIS A 191 -26.96 10.95 1.52
C HIS A 191 -28.39 10.77 2.07
N GLY A 192 -28.52 10.77 3.39
CA GLY A 192 -29.77 10.39 4.07
C GLY A 192 -30.10 8.91 3.84
N PRO A 193 -31.33 8.57 3.42
CA PRO A 193 -31.73 7.18 3.17
C PRO A 193 -31.19 6.61 1.84
N ASN A 194 -30.64 7.47 0.97
CA ASN A 194 -30.24 7.09 -0.38
C ASN A 194 -28.71 6.96 -0.48
N THR A 195 -28.25 6.19 -1.46
CA THR A 195 -26.84 6.11 -1.85
C THR A 195 -26.73 6.36 -3.35
N GLU A 196 -25.96 7.37 -3.72
CA GLU A 196 -25.58 7.60 -5.11
C GLU A 196 -24.41 6.70 -5.46
N GLN A 197 -24.45 6.05 -6.63
CA GLN A 197 -23.40 5.15 -7.10
C GLN A 197 -22.96 5.54 -8.51
N ILE A 198 -21.66 5.78 -8.69
CA ILE A 198 -21.08 6.11 -10.00
C ILE A 198 -19.94 5.14 -10.27
N VAL A 199 -20.06 4.34 -11.33
CA VAL A 199 -19.05 3.35 -11.75
C VAL A 199 -18.25 3.88 -12.92
N ARG A 200 -16.93 3.65 -12.87
CA ARG A 200 -15.99 3.94 -13.95
C ARG A 200 -14.97 2.81 -14.05
N GLU A 201 -14.64 2.43 -15.27
CA GLU A 201 -13.52 1.53 -15.53
C GLU A 201 -12.21 2.29 -15.31
N LEU A 202 -11.21 1.62 -14.73
CA LEU A 202 -9.88 2.15 -14.54
C LEU A 202 -9.06 1.92 -15.83
N PRO A 203 -8.64 2.98 -16.56
CA PRO A 203 -7.92 2.80 -17.82
C PRO A 203 -6.50 2.30 -17.55
N LEU A 204 -6.25 1.00 -17.74
CA LEU A 204 -4.95 0.37 -17.44
C LEU A 204 -3.87 0.60 -18.51
N ASN A 205 -4.26 1.08 -19.70
CA ASN A 205 -3.37 1.30 -20.85
C ASN A 205 -2.68 2.68 -20.83
N GLU A 206 -2.99 3.53 -19.86
CA GLU A 206 -2.42 4.86 -19.72
C GLU A 206 -1.28 4.86 -18.67
N GLU A 207 -0.29 5.75 -18.83
CA GLU A 207 0.82 5.88 -17.86
C GLU A 207 0.34 6.31 -16.46
N ASN A 208 -0.84 6.94 -16.36
CA ASN A 208 -1.49 7.30 -15.09
C ASN A 208 -2.92 6.77 -15.10
N HIS A 209 -3.20 5.76 -14.28
CA HIS A 209 -4.54 5.16 -14.19
C HIS A 209 -5.48 6.12 -13.45
N ARG A 210 -6.13 7.00 -14.20
CA ARG A 210 -6.96 8.08 -13.64
C ARG A 210 -8.44 7.83 -13.93
N VAL A 211 -9.26 8.08 -12.91
CA VAL A 211 -10.71 8.10 -13.01
C VAL A 211 -11.24 9.43 -12.47
N GLU A 212 -12.19 10.04 -13.19
CA GLU A 212 -12.95 11.19 -12.71
C GLU A 212 -14.44 10.85 -12.58
N PHE A 213 -14.99 11.16 -11.41
CA PHE A 213 -16.41 11.07 -11.10
C PHE A 213 -17.03 12.48 -11.16
N ASP A 214 -17.82 12.73 -12.21
CA ASP A 214 -18.60 13.96 -12.33
C ASP A 214 -19.91 13.85 -11.55
N LEU A 215 -20.07 14.68 -10.53
CA LEU A 215 -21.25 14.69 -9.67
C LEU A 215 -22.40 15.51 -10.25
N ALA A 216 -22.23 16.21 -11.37
CA ALA A 216 -23.25 17.11 -11.91
C ALA A 216 -24.57 16.38 -12.21
N TYR A 217 -24.48 15.16 -12.71
CA TYR A 217 -25.63 14.34 -13.10
C TYR A 217 -26.14 13.41 -11.99
N SER A 218 -25.55 13.48 -10.79
CA SER A 218 -26.01 12.69 -9.64
C SER A 218 -27.30 13.24 -9.04
N ASN A 219 -28.04 12.38 -8.33
CA ASN A 219 -29.19 12.77 -7.50
C ASN A 219 -28.77 13.11 -6.07
N LEU A 220 -27.53 13.57 -5.89
CA LEU A 220 -26.91 13.85 -4.60
C LEU A 220 -27.68 14.95 -3.84
N ASN A 221 -28.10 14.62 -2.62
CA ASN A 221 -28.58 15.62 -1.67
C ASN A 221 -27.40 16.23 -0.90
N GLU A 222 -26.88 17.37 -1.41
CA GLU A 222 -25.68 18.06 -0.88
C GLU A 222 -25.76 18.39 0.62
N LYS A 223 -26.97 18.63 1.15
CA LYS A 223 -27.17 18.96 2.56
C LYS A 223 -27.18 17.75 3.50
N ARG A 224 -27.20 16.53 2.94
CA ARG A 224 -27.38 15.29 3.70
C ARG A 224 -26.28 14.26 3.45
N VAL A 225 -25.12 14.67 2.93
CA VAL A 225 -23.97 13.78 2.74
C VAL A 225 -23.47 13.28 4.10
N GLU A 226 -23.47 11.96 4.29
CA GLU A 226 -23.09 11.32 5.56
C GLU A 226 -21.74 10.62 5.48
N ARG A 227 -21.51 9.87 4.39
CA ARG A 227 -20.31 9.05 4.15
C ARG A 227 -20.11 8.89 2.65
N ALA A 228 -18.87 8.73 2.22
CA ALA A 228 -18.55 8.25 0.89
C ALA A 228 -17.41 7.24 0.94
N TRP A 229 -17.38 6.33 -0.03
CA TRP A 229 -16.32 5.32 -0.16
C TRP A 229 -16.17 4.91 -1.63
N ILE A 230 -15.02 4.34 -1.94
CA ILE A 230 -14.70 3.81 -3.26
C ILE A 230 -14.60 2.29 -3.15
N ASP A 231 -15.33 1.58 -3.99
CA ASP A 231 -15.09 0.15 -4.22
C ASP A 231 -14.19 0.01 -5.46
N LEU A 232 -12.98 -0.51 -5.28
CA LEU A 232 -12.16 -1.03 -6.37
C LEU A 232 -12.53 -2.49 -6.59
N ILE A 233 -13.20 -2.79 -7.69
CA ILE A 233 -13.74 -4.10 -8.04
C ILE A 233 -12.79 -4.74 -9.05
N PHE A 234 -12.40 -5.99 -8.81
CA PHE A 234 -11.50 -6.76 -9.66
C PHE A 234 -12.28 -7.87 -10.36
N GLU A 235 -12.41 -7.79 -11.68
CA GLU A 235 -13.14 -8.79 -12.46
C GLU A 235 -12.22 -9.94 -12.89
N GLY A 236 -12.67 -11.19 -12.66
CA GLY A 236 -11.91 -12.40 -12.96
C GLY A 236 -10.50 -12.46 -12.34
N PRO A 237 -10.31 -12.22 -11.03
CA PRO A 237 -8.99 -12.03 -10.44
C PRO A 237 -8.18 -13.34 -10.27
N GLN A 238 -8.68 -14.48 -10.72
CA GLN A 238 -8.12 -15.80 -10.45
C GLN A 238 -6.68 -15.96 -10.97
N MET A 239 -5.84 -16.64 -10.18
CA MET A 239 -4.44 -16.94 -10.51
C MET A 239 -3.69 -15.69 -10.98
N ASN A 240 -3.86 -14.59 -10.24
CA ASN A 240 -3.33 -13.28 -10.58
C ASN A 240 -2.76 -12.57 -9.35
N GLN A 241 -1.83 -11.67 -9.62
CA GLN A 241 -1.24 -10.78 -8.65
C GLN A 241 -1.50 -9.35 -9.09
N VAL A 242 -2.06 -8.56 -8.17
CA VAL A 242 -2.36 -7.15 -8.37
C VAL A 242 -1.57 -6.33 -7.37
N VAL A 243 -0.78 -5.37 -7.83
CA VAL A 243 -0.08 -4.43 -6.96
C VAL A 243 -0.57 -3.02 -7.22
N LEU A 244 -1.27 -2.43 -6.25
CA LEU A 244 -1.62 -1.02 -6.21
C LEU A 244 -0.45 -0.26 -5.56
N ARG A 245 0.47 0.25 -6.38
CA ARG A 245 1.67 0.99 -5.94
C ARG A 245 1.34 2.31 -5.27
N ASP A 246 0.33 3.02 -5.77
CA ASP A 246 -0.17 4.28 -5.21
C ASP A 246 -1.68 4.38 -5.44
N LEU A 247 -2.36 5.07 -4.54
CA LEU A 247 -3.77 5.41 -4.64
C LEU A 247 -3.99 6.78 -3.99
N THR A 248 -4.44 7.74 -4.77
CA THR A 248 -4.68 9.11 -4.29
C THR A 248 -6.01 9.64 -4.79
N PHE A 249 -6.56 10.56 -4.02
CA PHE A 249 -7.84 11.19 -4.27
C PHE A 249 -7.69 12.71 -4.25
N SER A 250 -8.46 13.38 -5.10
CA SER A 250 -8.63 14.82 -5.02
C SER A 250 -10.06 15.23 -5.36
N ARG A 251 -10.46 16.38 -4.82
CA ARG A 251 -11.72 17.03 -5.12
C ARG A 251 -11.44 18.41 -5.65
N ARG A 252 -12.17 18.80 -6.69
CA ARG A 252 -12.09 20.14 -7.26
C ARG A 252 -13.45 20.61 -7.77
N PRO A 253 -13.70 21.92 -7.81
CA PRO A 253 -14.84 22.45 -8.56
C PRO A 253 -14.69 22.10 -10.04
N ARG A 254 -15.79 21.68 -10.65
CA ARG A 254 -15.95 21.54 -12.10
C ARG A 254 -15.80 22.91 -12.74
N ALA A 255 -15.14 22.99 -13.88
CA ALA A 255 -15.13 24.23 -14.67
C ALA A 255 -16.57 24.56 -15.09
N GLN A 256 -16.97 25.82 -14.94
CA GLN A 256 -18.22 26.30 -15.52
C GLN A 256 -18.04 26.35 -17.05
N LEU A 257 -18.95 25.68 -17.76
CA LEU A 257 -19.11 25.85 -19.21
C LEU A 257 -19.97 27.08 -19.45
#